data_AF-A0A529N775-F1
#
_entry.id   AF-A0A529N775-F1
#
_cell.length_a   1.000
_cell.length_b   1.000
_cell.length_c   1.000
_cell.angle_alpha   90.00
_cell.angle_beta   90.00
_cell.angle_gamma   90.00
#
_symmetry.space_group_name_H-M   'P 1'
#
loop_
_entity.id
_entity.type
_entity.pdbx_description
1 polymer ?
#
loop_
_entity_poly.entity_id
_entity_poly.type
_entity_poly.pdbx_seq_one_letter_code
_entity_poly.pdbx_strand_id
1 'polypeptide(L)'
;VGLLRNISGICASAHTPFIAAASPRLFRMDSWQELPNPQDLQMIVSNPAYASWQSLRESEDARYIGLTMPRVLARLPYGSE
;
A
#
# COMPACT_ATOMS: atom_id res chain seq x y z
N VAL A 1 7.94 5.91 1.87
CA VAL A 1 7.06 7.11 1.79
C VAL A 1 7.58 8.15 0.82
N GLY A 2 8.85 8.59 0.90
CA GLY A 2 9.38 9.66 0.03
C GLY A 2 9.15 9.44 -1.47
N LEU A 3 9.35 8.22 -1.97
CA LEU A 3 9.07 7.87 -3.38
C LEU A 3 7.60 8.12 -3.78
N LEU A 4 6.65 7.67 -2.95
CA LEU A 4 5.22 7.86 -3.22
C LEU A 4 4.85 9.34 -3.28
N ARG A 5 5.45 10.17 -2.41
CA ARG A 5 5.23 11.63 -2.43
C ARG A 5 5.70 12.27 -3.73
N ASN A 6 6.85 11.87 -4.24
CA ASN A 6 7.35 12.39 -5.52
C ASN A 6 6.48 11.92 -6.70
N ILE A 7 6.06 10.64 -6.68
CA ILE A 7 5.17 10.09 -7.69
C ILE A 7 3.81 10.79 -7.67
N SER A 8 3.23 11.07 -6.50
CA SER A 8 1.94 11.78 -6.43
C SER A 8 2.00 13.16 -7.07
N GLY A 9 3.09 13.92 -6.88
CA GLY A 9 3.25 15.24 -7.52
C GLY A 9 3.33 15.14 -9.05
N ILE A 10 4.02 14.12 -9.57
CA ILE A 10 4.08 13.84 -11.02
C ILE A 10 2.68 13.48 -11.53
N CYS A 11 1.99 12.57 -10.85
CA CYS A 11 0.65 12.11 -11.22
C CYS A 11 -0.40 13.22 -11.19
N ALA A 12 -0.35 14.10 -10.17
CA ALA A 12 -1.22 15.24 -10.07
C ALA A 12 -1.01 16.23 -11.23
N SER A 13 0.25 16.51 -11.59
CA SER A 13 0.61 17.38 -12.72
C SER A 13 0.20 16.78 -14.06
N ALA A 14 0.29 15.45 -14.21
CA ALA A 14 -0.03 14.73 -15.44
C ALA A 14 -1.48 14.23 -15.51
N HIS A 15 -2.31 14.51 -14.49
CA HIS A 15 -3.68 13.99 -14.34
C HIS A 15 -3.80 12.47 -14.57
N THR A 16 -2.80 11.71 -14.13
CA THR A 16 -2.71 10.26 -14.38
C THR A 16 -2.61 9.51 -13.06
N PRO A 17 -3.61 8.69 -12.68
CA PRO A 17 -3.56 7.88 -11.46
C PRO A 17 -2.39 6.89 -11.46
N PHE A 18 -1.76 6.71 -10.30
CA PHE A 18 -0.74 5.69 -10.07
C PHE A 18 -1.30 4.56 -9.21
N ILE A 19 -1.25 3.34 -9.74
CA ILE A 19 -1.71 2.14 -9.04
C ILE A 19 -0.50 1.23 -8.78
N ALA A 20 -0.34 0.81 -7.53
CA ALA A 20 0.71 -0.13 -7.12
C ALA A 20 0.20 -1.08 -6.04
N ALA A 21 0.99 -2.11 -5.71
CA ALA A 21 0.68 -3.01 -4.59
C ALA A 21 1.27 -2.46 -3.28
N ALA A 22 0.53 -2.57 -2.17
CA ALA A 22 1.12 -2.37 -0.86
C ALA A 22 1.92 -3.61 -0.43
N SER A 23 2.86 -3.43 0.49
CA SER A 23 3.54 -4.54 1.17
C SER A 23 2.78 -4.92 2.45
N PRO A 24 2.71 -6.20 2.85
CA PRO A 24 2.12 -6.60 4.14
C PRO A 24 2.84 -5.94 5.33
N ARG A 25 4.12 -5.58 5.15
CA ARG A 25 4.93 -4.85 6.13
C ARG A 25 4.37 -3.48 6.48
N LEU A 26 3.53 -2.88 5.63
CA LEU A 26 2.81 -1.65 5.97
C LEU A 26 1.99 -1.84 7.25
N PHE A 27 1.47 -3.04 7.49
CA PHE A 27 0.69 -3.36 8.69
C PHE A 27 1.47 -4.23 9.68
N ARG A 28 2.80 -4.22 9.63
CA ARG A 28 3.68 -5.03 10.51
C ARG A 28 3.48 -6.54 10.37
N MET A 29 3.01 -6.98 9.21
CA MET A 29 2.92 -8.40 8.85
C MET A 29 4.08 -8.78 7.93
N ASP A 30 4.55 -10.02 8.02
CA ASP A 30 5.51 -10.58 7.09
C ASP A 30 4.82 -11.16 5.84
N SER A 31 3.57 -11.61 6.01
CA SER A 31 2.75 -12.21 4.95
C SER A 31 1.31 -11.69 4.96
N TRP A 32 0.69 -11.61 3.78
CA TRP A 32 -0.75 -11.37 3.66
C TRP A 32 -1.62 -12.49 4.25
N GLN A 33 -1.03 -13.64 4.59
CA GLN A 33 -1.70 -14.73 5.29
C GLN A 33 -2.08 -14.38 6.74
N GLU A 34 -1.44 -13.36 7.32
CA GLU A 34 -1.72 -12.89 8.68
C GLU A 34 -2.92 -11.94 8.76
N LEU A 35 -3.39 -11.44 7.61
CA LEU A 35 -4.51 -10.49 7.50
C LEU A 35 -5.83 -10.96 8.14
N PRO A 36 -6.20 -12.27 8.14
CA PRO A 36 -7.41 -12.75 8.79
C PRO A 36 -7.40 -12.64 10.32
N ASN A 37 -6.24 -12.39 10.94
CA ASN A 37 -6.16 -12.20 12.38
C ASN A 37 -6.92 -10.93 12.78
N PRO A 38 -7.73 -10.96 13.86
CA PRO A 38 -8.53 -9.81 14.29
C PRO A 38 -7.63 -8.74 14.90
N GLN A 39 -6.97 -7.96 14.05
CA GLN A 39 -6.16 -6.81 14.43
C GLN A 39 -6.66 -5.59 13.69
N ASP A 40 -6.90 -4.50 14.43
CA ASP A 40 -7.37 -3.26 13.85
C ASP A 40 -6.26 -2.59 13.02
N LEU A 41 -6.39 -2.63 11.69
CA LEU A 41 -5.44 -2.05 10.76
C LEU A 41 -5.30 -0.53 10.93
N GLN A 42 -6.39 0.16 11.29
CA GLN A 42 -6.36 1.61 11.55
C GLN A 42 -5.53 1.90 12.80
N MET A 43 -5.68 1.09 13.84
CA MET A 43 -4.87 1.23 15.05
C MET A 43 -3.38 1.04 14.76
N ILE A 44 -3.00 0.08 13.90
CA ILE A 44 -1.60 -0.16 13.52
C ILE A 44 -1.01 1.10 12.86
N VAL A 45 -1.70 1.62 11.83
CA VAL A 45 -1.19 2.78 11.10
C VAL A 45 -1.26 4.04 11.94
N SER A 46 -2.14 4.15 12.94
CA SER A 46 -2.22 5.34 13.79
C SER A 46 -1.03 5.53 14.75
N ASN A 47 -0.12 4.55 14.83
CA ASN A 47 1.08 4.65 15.66
C ASN A 47 2.03 5.77 15.15
N PRO A 48 2.70 6.54 16.04
CA PRO A 48 3.64 7.61 15.66
C PRO A 48 4.76 7.19 14.69
N ALA A 49 5.15 5.91 14.69
CA ALA A 49 6.13 5.37 13.73
C ALA A 49 5.68 5.54 12.26
N TYR A 50 4.38 5.70 12.03
CA TYR A 50 3.82 5.94 10.71
C TYR A 50 3.73 7.41 10.34
N ALA A 51 4.13 8.38 11.18
CA ALA A 51 3.85 9.82 10.95
C ALA A 51 4.10 10.31 9.50
N SER A 52 5.15 9.81 8.83
CA SER A 52 5.40 10.10 7.42
C SER A 52 4.32 9.58 6.45
N TRP A 53 3.76 8.40 6.71
CA TRP A 53 2.60 7.81 6.04
C TRP A 53 1.31 8.61 6.27
N GLN A 54 1.02 9.08 7.49
CA GLN A 54 -0.10 10.01 7.73
C GLN A 54 0.06 11.29 6.91
N SER A 55 1.23 11.92 7.02
CA SER A 55 1.55 13.13 6.26
C SER A 55 1.43 12.92 4.74
N LEU A 56 1.74 11.73 4.22
CA LEU A 56 1.46 11.40 2.82
C LEU A 56 -0.05 11.37 2.55
N ARG A 57 -0.85 10.69 3.38
CA ARG A 57 -2.30 10.57 3.19
C ARG A 57 -3.06 11.89 3.31
N GLU A 58 -2.55 12.83 4.10
CA GLU A 58 -3.10 14.18 4.26
C GLU A 58 -2.79 15.09 3.05
N SER A 59 -1.79 14.74 2.25
CA SER A 59 -1.43 15.48 1.05
C SER A 59 -2.54 15.43 0.01
N GLU A 60 -2.85 16.57 -0.61
CA GLU A 60 -3.85 16.66 -1.69
C GLU A 60 -3.55 15.71 -2.85
N ASP A 61 -2.29 15.66 -3.28
CA ASP A 61 -1.83 14.82 -4.40
C ASP A 61 -1.98 13.31 -4.13
N ALA A 62 -2.12 12.89 -2.86
CA ALA A 62 -2.25 11.47 -2.53
C ALA A 62 -3.53 10.84 -3.09
N ARG A 63 -4.53 11.65 -3.48
CA ARG A 63 -5.72 11.19 -4.19
C ARG A 63 -5.42 10.46 -5.51
N TYR A 64 -4.24 10.70 -6.10
CA TYR A 64 -3.79 10.02 -7.32
C TYR A 64 -3.11 8.67 -7.06
N ILE A 65 -2.86 8.30 -5.79
CA ILE A 65 -2.24 7.02 -5.44
C ILE A 65 -3.32 6.01 -5.03
N GLY A 66 -3.40 4.89 -5.75
CA GLY A 66 -4.12 3.70 -5.32
C GLY A 66 -3.16 2.58 -4.94
N LEU A 67 -3.25 2.07 -3.72
CA LEU A 67 -2.51 0.87 -3.30
C LEU A 67 -3.44 -0.34 -3.16
N THR A 68 -3.15 -1.41 -3.89
CA THR A 68 -3.94 -2.65 -3.92
C THR A 68 -3.37 -3.70 -2.97
N MET A 69 -4.25 -4.51 -2.38
CA MET A 69 -3.95 -5.53 -1.37
C MET A 69 -5.03 -6.62 -1.40
N PRO A 70 -4.72 -7.92 -1.19
CA PRO A 70 -3.50 -8.69 -1.46
C PRO A 70 -3.31 -9.04 -2.96
N ARG A 71 -2.18 -9.67 -3.30
CA ARG A 71 -1.88 -10.14 -4.67
C ARG A 71 -2.60 -11.45 -5.00
N VAL A 72 -2.96 -11.62 -6.27
CA VAL A 72 -3.56 -12.86 -6.79
C VAL A 72 -2.52 -13.76 -7.46
N LEU A 73 -2.80 -15.07 -7.51
CA LEU A 73 -1.96 -16.01 -8.22
C LEU A 73 -2.09 -15.79 -9.73
N ALA A 74 -1.00 -15.37 -10.39
CA ALA A 74 -1.01 -15.09 -11.83
C ALA A 74 -1.04 -16.37 -12.69
N ARG A 75 -0.56 -17.49 -12.14
CA ARG A 75 -0.39 -18.75 -12.86
C ARG A 75 -0.34 -19.93 -11.89
N LEU A 76 -0.91 -21.08 -12.30
CA LEU A 76 -0.72 -22.35 -11.60
C LEU A 76 0.75 -22.81 -11.65
N PRO A 77 1.24 -23.49 -10.60
CA PRO A 77 2.53 -24.17 -10.63
C PRO A 77 2.63 -25.16 -11.79
N TYR A 78 3.83 -25.31 -12.34
CA TYR A 78 4.10 -26.39 -13.30
C TYR A 78 4.13 -27.73 -12.56
N GLY A 79 3.44 -28.73 -13.08
CA GLY A 79 3.44 -30.10 -12.59
C GLY A 79 3.20 -31.06 -13.75
N SER A 80 3.76 -32.27 -13.66
CA SER A 80 3.50 -33.35 -14.62
C SER A 80 2.24 -34.16 -14.29
N GLU A 81 1.53 -33.79 -13.21
CA GLU A 81 0.24 -34.35 -12.82
C GLU A 81 -0.91 -33.44 -13.27
#